data_AF-A0A0F9VZH2-F1
#
_entry.id   AF-A0A0F9VZH2-F1
#
_cell.length_a   1.000
_cell.length_b   1.000
_cell.length_c   1.000
_cell.angle_alpha   90.00
_cell.angle_beta   90.00
_cell.angle_gamma   90.00
#
_symmetry.space_group_name_H-M   'P 1'
#
loop_
_entity.id
_entity.type
_entity.pdbx_description
1 polymer ?
#
loop_
_entity_poly.entity_id
_entity_poly.type
_entity_poly.pdbx_seq_one_letter_code
_entity_poly.pdbx_strand_id
1 'polypeptide(L)'
;MELRHDWTFICSEGCGRVIEKDEDPYDGNYSTYCCGEDMQRVYPNHKQFHIVGAAYIRTKYSDSLAVSMSQIAEHREKFPGVKIDSQGRPGFDTVRQQDKYLEASGMIKHPQKIRKLKQLT
;
A
#
# COMPACT_ATOMS: atom_id res chain seq x y z
N MET A 1 -15.22 10.14 -20.07
CA MET A 1 -14.35 9.06 -19.57
C MET A 1 -12.96 9.39 -20.07
N GLU A 2 -12.11 9.94 -19.20
CA GLU A 2 -10.70 10.13 -19.53
C GLU A 2 -10.00 8.78 -19.32
N LEU A 3 -9.48 8.20 -20.40
CA LEU A 3 -8.71 6.96 -20.35
C LEU A 3 -7.41 7.26 -19.61
N ARG A 4 -7.18 6.56 -18.49
CA ARG A 4 -5.92 6.65 -17.74
C ARG A 4 -4.96 5.61 -18.34
N HIS A 5 -3.99 6.08 -19.10
CA HIS A 5 -2.88 5.24 -19.55
C HIS A 5 -1.97 4.95 -18.36
N ASP A 6 -2.08 3.76 -17.77
CA ASP A 6 -1.33 3.36 -16.56
C ASP A 6 0.13 2.95 -16.87
N TRP A 7 0.50 2.84 -18.15
CA TRP A 7 1.81 2.35 -18.60
C TRP A 7 2.44 3.29 -19.64
N THR A 8 3.43 4.07 -19.21
CA THR A 8 4.19 4.98 -20.08
C THR A 8 5.63 4.50 -20.23
N PHE A 9 6.13 4.46 -21.47
CA PHE A 9 7.51 4.10 -21.79
C PHE A 9 8.18 5.23 -22.59
N ILE A 10 9.44 5.53 -22.27
CA ILE A 10 10.25 6.52 -23.00
C ILE A 10 11.53 5.86 -23.53
N CYS A 11 11.93 6.24 -24.73
CA CYS A 11 13.27 5.94 -25.23
C CYS A 11 14.25 6.97 -24.66
N SER A 12 15.19 6.51 -23.84
CA SER A 12 16.18 7.34 -23.15
C SER A 12 17.28 7.88 -24.06
N GLU A 13 17.67 7.14 -25.11
CA GLU A 13 18.95 7.36 -25.81
C GLU A 13 18.86 7.99 -27.21
N GLY A 14 17.67 8.30 -27.78
CA GLY A 14 17.71 9.02 -29.06
C GLY A 14 16.42 9.47 -29.74
N CYS A 15 15.32 8.72 -29.66
CA CYS A 15 14.12 9.09 -30.42
C CYS A 15 13.15 10.01 -29.65
N GLY A 16 13.27 10.10 -28.32
CA GLY A 16 12.30 10.82 -27.46
C GLY A 16 10.87 10.26 -27.57
N ARG A 17 10.69 9.11 -28.22
CA ARG A 17 9.38 8.51 -28.45
C ARG A 17 8.79 8.07 -27.11
N VAL A 18 7.56 8.49 -26.88
CA VAL A 18 6.73 8.07 -25.75
C VAL A 18 5.68 7.09 -26.27
N ILE A 19 5.53 5.97 -25.57
CA ILE A 19 4.45 5.02 -25.83
C ILE A 19 3.60 4.95 -24.55
N GLU A 20 2.33 5.29 -24.70
CA GLU A 20 1.32 5.18 -23.66
C GLU A 20 0.44 3.97 -23.96
N LYS A 21 0.15 3.17 -22.92
CA LYS A 21 -0.69 1.99 -23.04
C LYS A 21 -1.66 1.86 -21.88
N ASP A 22 -2.82 1.31 -22.19
CA ASP A 22 -3.88 1.01 -21.24
C ASP A 22 -3.76 -0.40 -20.63
N GLU A 23 -3.04 -1.31 -21.30
CA GLU A 23 -2.96 -2.73 -20.93
C GLU A 23 -1.59 -3.12 -20.36
N ASP A 24 -1.58 -4.16 -19.49
CA ASP A 24 -0.36 -4.68 -18.88
C ASP A 24 0.61 -5.21 -19.97
N PRO A 25 1.81 -4.62 -20.11
CA PRO A 25 2.75 -4.98 -21.16
C PRO A 25 3.39 -6.37 -20.95
N TYR A 26 3.19 -7.02 -19.81
CA TYR A 26 3.69 -8.37 -19.54
C TYR A 26 2.76 -9.49 -20.04
N ASP A 27 1.54 -9.15 -20.46
CA ASP A 27 0.54 -10.12 -20.96
C ASP A 27 0.51 -10.23 -22.50
N GLY A 28 1.34 -9.45 -23.20
CA GLY A 28 1.38 -9.41 -24.67
C GLY A 28 2.78 -9.22 -25.23
N ASN A 29 2.99 -9.73 -26.45
CA ASN A 29 4.26 -9.68 -27.19
C ASN A 29 4.50 -8.26 -27.74
N TYR A 30 4.78 -7.31 -26.84
CA TYR A 30 4.96 -5.91 -27.19
C TYR A 30 6.43 -5.59 -27.42
N SER A 31 6.71 -4.99 -28.58
CA SER A 31 8.01 -4.36 -28.83
C SER A 31 8.14 -3.11 -27.94
N THR A 32 8.80 -3.26 -26.79
CA THR A 32 9.29 -2.15 -25.97
C THR A 32 10.68 -1.72 -26.42
N TYR A 33 10.95 -1.76 -27.74
CA TYR A 33 12.28 -1.54 -28.29
C TYR A 33 12.27 -0.30 -29.21
N CYS A 34 12.99 0.77 -28.84
CA CYS A 34 13.27 1.92 -29.73
C CYS A 34 14.79 2.10 -29.80
N CYS A 35 15.30 2.46 -30.97
CA CYS A 35 16.71 2.82 -31.15
C CYS A 35 17.74 1.74 -30.80
N GLY A 36 17.39 0.45 -30.86
CA GLY A 36 18.35 -0.61 -30.54
C GLY A 36 18.46 -0.92 -29.05
N GLU A 37 17.58 -0.37 -28.22
CA GLU A 37 17.55 -0.64 -26.78
C GLU A 37 16.12 -0.77 -26.25
N ASP A 38 16.02 -1.41 -25.08
CA ASP A 38 14.77 -1.52 -24.34
C ASP A 38 14.36 -0.15 -23.78
N MET A 39 13.12 0.25 -24.06
CA MET A 39 12.53 1.48 -23.58
C MET A 39 12.33 1.41 -22.07
N GLN A 40 12.63 2.50 -21.39
CA GLN A 40 12.50 2.58 -19.94
C GLN A 40 11.06 2.93 -19.56
N ARG A 41 10.48 2.15 -18.64
CA ARG A 41 9.18 2.46 -18.07
C ARG A 41 9.29 3.72 -17.22
N VAL A 42 8.51 4.73 -17.57
CA VAL A 42 8.34 5.94 -16.77
C VAL A 42 7.14 5.73 -15.87
N TYR A 43 7.37 5.83 -14.57
CA TYR A 43 6.27 5.87 -13.63
C TYR A 43 5.88 7.33 -13.41
N PRO A 44 4.74 7.79 -13.95
CA PRO A 44 4.33 9.20 -13.85
C PRO A 44 4.16 9.70 -12.41
N ASN A 45 4.17 8.80 -11.41
CA ASN A 45 4.00 9.10 -10.00
C ASN A 45 5.06 8.49 -9.07
N HIS A 46 6.30 8.24 -9.51
CA HIS A 46 7.39 7.89 -8.59
C HIS A 46 7.88 9.12 -7.80
N LYS A 47 7.00 9.69 -6.98
CA LYS A 47 7.43 10.32 -5.74
C LYS A 47 8.03 9.21 -4.89
N GLN A 48 9.35 9.19 -4.83
CA GLN A 48 10.20 8.43 -3.92
C GLN A 48 9.46 8.15 -2.59
N PHE A 49 9.01 6.92 -2.39
CA PHE A 49 8.22 6.51 -1.22
C PHE A 49 9.10 6.41 0.03
N HIS A 50 9.66 7.53 0.49
CA HIS A 50 10.00 7.68 1.91
C HIS A 50 8.74 8.19 2.62
N ILE A 51 7.75 7.31 2.78
CA ILE A 51 6.56 7.66 3.56
C ILE A 51 6.92 7.58 5.05
N VAL A 52 7.56 8.64 5.55
CA VAL A 52 7.68 8.88 6.99
C VAL A 52 6.30 9.34 7.48
N GLY A 53 5.45 8.38 7.86
CA GLY A 53 4.10 8.64 8.37
C GLY A 53 2.99 8.34 7.36
N ALA A 54 2.87 7.08 6.94
CA ALA A 54 1.84 6.65 6.00
C ALA A 54 0.45 6.82 6.63
N ALA A 55 -0.19 7.93 6.28
CA ALA A 55 -1.61 8.10 6.46
C ALA A 55 -2.33 7.22 5.45
N TYR A 56 -3.32 6.49 5.92
CA TYR A 56 -4.23 5.82 5.02
C TYR A 56 -5.05 6.88 4.27
N ILE A 57 -5.28 6.67 2.97
CA ILE A 57 -6.14 7.54 2.15
C ILE A 57 -7.55 7.64 2.75
N ARG A 58 -7.97 6.60 3.49
CA ARG A 58 -9.23 6.53 4.24
C ARG A 58 -8.97 5.83 5.56
N THR A 59 -9.69 6.20 6.62
CA THR A 59 -9.66 5.51 7.91
C THR A 59 -9.85 4.01 7.70
N LYS A 60 -8.94 3.21 8.25
CA LYS A 60 -8.97 1.74 8.18
C LYS A 60 -9.52 1.20 9.49
N TYR A 61 -10.65 0.51 9.38
CA TYR A 61 -11.23 -0.25 10.48
C TYR A 61 -10.64 -1.66 10.52
N SER A 62 -10.26 -2.12 11.72
CA SER A 62 -9.67 -3.44 11.91
C SER A 62 -10.66 -4.39 12.56
N ASP A 63 -11.11 -5.40 11.80
CA ASP A 63 -12.01 -6.44 12.32
C ASP A 63 -11.31 -7.31 13.38
N SER A 64 -10.00 -7.57 13.22
CA SER A 64 -9.22 -8.39 14.15
C SER A 64 -9.02 -7.76 15.52
N LEU A 65 -9.29 -6.46 15.66
CA LEU A 65 -9.17 -5.69 16.89
C LEU A 65 -10.55 -5.26 17.42
N ALA A 66 -11.62 -5.87 16.94
CA ALA A 66 -12.97 -5.55 17.35
C ALA A 66 -13.16 -5.77 18.86
N VAL A 67 -13.83 -4.81 19.49
CA VAL A 67 -14.11 -4.78 20.93
C VAL A 67 -15.59 -5.07 21.14
N SER A 68 -15.92 -5.82 22.20
CA SER A 68 -17.32 -6.05 22.57
C SER A 68 -18.03 -4.72 22.82
N MET A 69 -19.30 -4.62 22.43
CA MET A 69 -20.11 -3.41 22.62
C MET A 69 -20.15 -2.93 24.09
N SER A 70 -20.14 -3.88 25.04
CA SER A 70 -20.11 -3.57 26.48
C SER A 70 -18.79 -2.95 26.95
N GLN A 71 -17.69 -3.21 26.23
CA GLN A 71 -16.34 -2.73 26.57
C GLN A 71 -15.98 -1.43 25.84
N ILE A 72 -16.85 -0.92 24.95
CA ILE A 72 -16.60 0.31 24.19
C ILE A 72 -16.43 1.52 25.10
N ALA A 73 -17.19 1.60 26.20
CA ALA A 73 -17.10 2.71 27.14
C ALA A 73 -15.69 2.78 27.76
N GLU A 74 -15.22 1.67 28.34
CA GLU A 74 -13.87 1.56 28.92
C GLU A 74 -12.77 1.77 27.88
N HIS A 75 -12.99 1.27 26.66
CA HIS A 75 -12.03 1.45 25.57
C HIS A 75 -11.88 2.92 25.20
N ARG A 76 -12.99 3.68 25.10
CA ARG A 76 -12.98 5.12 24.80
C ARG A 76 -12.26 5.92 25.88
N GLU A 77 -12.36 5.51 27.13
CA GLU A 77 -11.60 6.13 28.23
C GLU A 77 -10.09 5.87 28.11
N LYS A 78 -9.70 4.64 27.78
CA LYS A 78 -8.28 4.26 27.62
C LYS A 78 -7.65 4.78 26.33
N PHE A 79 -8.41 4.87 25.26
CA PHE A 79 -7.94 5.22 23.91
C PHE A 79 -8.80 6.31 23.26
N PRO A 80 -8.83 7.54 23.82
CA PRO A 80 -9.72 8.61 23.34
C PRO A 80 -9.44 9.05 21.89
N GLY A 81 -8.24 8.75 21.37
CA GLY A 81 -7.86 9.06 19.99
C GLY A 81 -8.24 7.99 18.95
N VAL A 82 -8.85 6.87 19.35
CA VAL A 82 -9.23 5.77 18.45
C VAL A 82 -10.75 5.74 18.31
N LYS A 83 -11.24 5.98 17.10
CA LYS A 83 -12.69 5.92 16.82
C LYS A 83 -13.13 4.47 16.73
N ILE A 84 -14.25 4.13 17.36
CA ILE A 84 -14.90 2.84 17.21
C ILE A 84 -16.17 3.00 16.38
N ASP A 85 -16.35 2.16 15.36
CA ASP A 85 -17.56 2.13 14.55
C ASP A 85 -18.75 1.46 15.26
N SER A 86 -19.92 1.43 14.63
CA SER A 86 -21.11 0.79 15.19
C SER A 86 -21.00 -0.73 15.34
N GLN A 87 -19.97 -1.35 14.77
CA GLN A 87 -19.67 -2.78 14.85
C GLN A 87 -18.57 -3.09 15.89
N GLY A 88 -18.14 -2.09 16.68
CA GLY A 88 -17.11 -2.29 17.70
C GLY A 88 -15.67 -2.29 17.15
N ARG A 89 -15.45 -1.86 15.90
CA ARG A 89 -14.14 -1.92 15.24
C ARG A 89 -13.37 -0.62 15.41
N PRO A 90 -12.11 -0.66 15.90
CA PRO A 90 -11.28 0.52 15.99
C PRO A 90 -10.80 0.95 14.59
N GLY A 91 -10.87 2.26 14.34
CA GLY A 91 -10.46 2.93 13.12
C GLY A 91 -9.16 3.70 13.29
N PHE A 92 -8.27 3.57 12.30
CA PHE A 92 -6.96 4.20 12.29
C PHE A 92 -6.76 5.03 11.01
N ASP A 93 -6.21 6.23 11.16
CA ASP A 93 -5.91 7.13 10.04
C ASP A 93 -4.46 6.99 9.57
N THR A 94 -3.59 6.42 10.40
CA THR A 94 -2.18 6.18 10.04
C THR A 94 -1.69 4.84 10.58
N VAL A 95 -0.68 4.27 9.91
CA VAL A 95 -0.01 3.04 10.39
C VAL A 95 0.58 3.26 11.79
N ARG A 96 1.18 4.43 12.03
CA ARG A 96 1.76 4.78 13.35
C ARG A 96 0.74 4.81 14.48
N GLN A 97 -0.49 5.26 14.20
CA GLN A 97 -1.56 5.27 15.20
C GLN A 97 -1.99 3.84 15.55
N GLN A 98 -2.05 2.97 14.55
CA GLN A 98 -2.33 1.55 14.76
C GLN A 98 -1.22 0.88 15.58
N ASP A 99 0.05 1.14 15.27
CA ASP A 99 1.18 0.58 16.01
C ASP A 99 1.18 1.02 17.48
N LYS A 100 1.00 2.32 17.74
CA LYS A 100 0.87 2.84 19.12
C LYS A 100 -0.30 2.21 19.88
N TYR A 101 -1.42 1.98 19.20
CA TYR A 101 -2.57 1.32 19.79
C TYR A 101 -2.23 -0.13 20.19
N LEU A 102 -1.57 -0.88 19.30
CA LEU A 102 -1.16 -2.27 19.55
C LEU A 102 -0.14 -2.37 20.70
N GLU A 103 0.82 -1.46 20.77
CA GLU A 103 1.78 -1.38 21.88
C GLU A 103 1.07 -1.11 23.21
N ALA A 104 0.18 -0.10 23.24
CA ALA A 104 -0.54 0.28 24.44
C ALA A 104 -1.57 -0.77 24.90
N SER A 105 -2.15 -1.53 23.95
CA SER A 105 -3.05 -2.64 24.27
C SER A 105 -2.32 -3.93 24.64
N GLY A 106 -0.99 -3.96 24.60
CA GLY A 106 -0.18 -5.15 24.84
C GLY A 106 -0.28 -6.22 23.75
N MET A 107 -0.82 -5.89 22.57
CA MET A 107 -0.94 -6.79 21.43
C MET A 107 0.36 -6.77 20.61
N ILE A 108 1.45 -7.20 21.24
CA ILE A 108 2.78 -7.23 20.62
C ILE A 108 2.76 -8.24 19.48
N LYS A 109 2.96 -7.76 18.25
CA LYS A 109 3.09 -8.62 17.08
C LYS A 109 4.46 -9.29 17.12
N HIS A 110 4.50 -10.58 17.47
CA HIS A 110 5.72 -11.36 17.35
C HIS A 110 6.13 -11.46 15.87
N PRO A 111 7.42 -11.23 15.52
CA PRO A 111 7.89 -11.38 14.16
C PRO A 111 7.68 -12.82 13.69
N GLN A 112 6.89 -12.99 12.63
CA GLN A 112 6.70 -14.30 12.02
C GLN A 112 7.98 -14.69 11.28
N LYS A 113 8.52 -15.87 11.58
CA LYS A 113 9.66 -16.42 10.84
C LYS A 113 9.23 -16.64 9.40
N ILE A 114 9.80 -15.87 8.47
CA ILE A 114 9.66 -16.14 7.05
C ILE A 114 10.34 -17.50 6.80
N ARG A 115 9.55 -18.50 6.40
CA ARG A 115 10.10 -19.78 5.95
C ARG A 115 10.95 -19.48 4.72
N LYS A 116 12.27 -19.64 4.82
CA LYS A 116 13.14 -19.61 3.64
C LYS A 116 12.65 -20.69 2.69
N LEU A 117 12.20 -20.32 1.49
CA LEU A 117 11.97 -21.31 0.44
C LEU A 117 13.30 -22.05 0.25
N LYS A 118 13.29 -23.38 0.41
CA LYS A 118 14.41 -24.21 -0.01
C LYS A 118 14.53 -24.00 -1.52
N GLN A 119 15.66 -23.46 -1.96
CA GLN A 119 16.01 -23.50 -3.37
C GLN A 119 16.05 -24.99 -3.76
N LEU A 120 15.20 -25.38 -4.71
CA LEU A 120 15.28 -26.67 -5.37
C LEU A 120 16.58 -26.65 -6.19
N THR A 121 17.61 -27.30 -5.66
CA THR A 121 18.83 -27.69 -6.38
C THR A 121 18.58 -28.98 -7.14
#